data_AF-R9P2J9-F1
#
_entry.id   AF-R9P2J9-F1
#
_cell.length_a   1.000
_cell.length_b   1.000
_cell.length_c   1.000
_cell.angle_alpha   90.00
_cell.angle_beta   90.00
_cell.angle_gamma   90.00
#
_symmetry.space_group_name_H-M   'P 1'
#
loop_
_entity.id
_entity.type
_entity.pdbx_description
1 polymer ?
#
loop_
_entity_poly.entity_id
_entity_poly.type
_entity_poly.pdbx_seq_one_letter_code
_entity_poly.pdbx_strand_id
1 'polypeptide(L)'
;MPLVIPDSSQIPTVVGDYSTVTTEALRGLTPGTLVHEIKRLQDSVARLQDSNRQIEQFVNETGNELDEHDRNEMRNACTDNVATIGKQNDVVEKLFDVLQEKTGHEDTQAHYGLTRPTQTAETATPTTHTDGPTAMQEDSEGVFL
;
A
#
# COMPACT_ATOMS: atom_id res chain seq x y z
N MET A 1 38.19 -20.19 -18.21
CA MET A 1 37.85 -18.78 -17.93
C MET A 1 36.35 -18.72 -17.70
N PRO A 2 35.84 -18.34 -16.53
CA PRO A 2 34.40 -18.21 -16.34
C PRO A 2 33.92 -16.93 -17.06
N LEU A 3 32.82 -17.05 -17.81
CA LEU A 3 32.15 -15.91 -18.43
C LEU A 3 31.47 -15.08 -17.34
N VAL A 4 31.88 -13.82 -17.22
CA VAL A 4 31.14 -12.81 -16.46
C VAL A 4 30.03 -12.31 -17.38
N ILE A 5 28.80 -12.77 -17.15
CA ILE A 5 27.62 -12.19 -17.78
C ILE A 5 27.33 -10.89 -17.01
N PRO A 6 27.39 -9.70 -17.61
CA PRO A 6 26.92 -8.49 -16.96
C PRO A 6 25.41 -8.63 -16.76
N ASP A 7 24.99 -8.80 -15.50
CA ASP A 7 23.59 -8.92 -15.11
C ASP A 7 22.87 -7.59 -15.37
N SER A 8 22.29 -7.46 -16.57
CA SER A 8 21.41 -6.34 -16.94
C SER A 8 20.04 -6.41 -16.24
N SER A 9 19.87 -7.32 -15.28
CA SER A 9 18.66 -7.52 -14.46
C SER A 9 18.81 -6.92 -13.06
N GLN A 10 19.90 -6.21 -12.75
CA GLN A 10 19.94 -5.36 -11.57
C GLN A 10 19.00 -4.18 -11.75
N ILE A 11 17.71 -4.45 -11.51
CA ILE A 11 16.72 -3.43 -11.22
C ILE A 11 17.30 -2.61 -10.06
N PRO A 12 17.55 -1.29 -10.23
CA PRO A 12 18.08 -0.45 -9.17
C PRO A 12 17.20 -0.62 -7.95
N THR A 13 17.66 -1.42 -7.00
CA THR A 13 16.95 -1.68 -5.78
C THR A 13 17.30 -0.49 -4.91
N VAL A 14 16.31 0.36 -4.59
CA VAL A 14 16.53 1.43 -3.61
C VAL A 14 16.67 0.73 -2.25
N VAL A 15 17.90 0.31 -1.94
CA VAL A 15 18.31 -0.25 -0.66
C VAL A 15 19.00 0.89 0.09
N GLY A 16 18.27 1.57 0.98
CA GLY A 16 18.81 2.71 1.73
C GLY A 16 17.72 3.59 2.34
N ASP A 17 18.16 4.60 3.10
CA ASP A 17 17.31 5.57 3.81
C ASP A 17 16.25 6.19 2.88
N TYR A 18 15.02 5.69 3.01
CA TYR A 18 13.83 6.09 2.27
C TYR A 18 13.53 7.59 2.37
N SER A 19 14.10 8.28 3.37
CA SER A 19 13.97 9.71 3.59
C SER A 19 14.65 10.55 2.48
N THR A 20 15.57 9.95 1.72
CA THR A 20 16.33 10.64 0.65
C THR A 20 15.76 10.46 -0.75
N VAL A 21 14.69 9.66 -0.90
CA VAL A 21 14.10 9.36 -2.22
C VAL A 21 13.32 10.57 -2.73
N THR A 22 13.85 11.20 -3.80
CA THR A 22 13.22 12.32 -4.51
C THR A 22 12.43 11.83 -5.73
N THR A 23 11.34 12.51 -6.06
CA THR A 23 10.51 12.20 -7.24
C THR A 23 11.28 12.37 -8.55
N GLU A 24 12.26 13.27 -8.60
CA GLU A 24 13.14 13.45 -9.76
C GLU A 24 14.02 12.22 -10.03
N ALA A 25 14.59 11.61 -8.99
CA ALA A 25 15.36 10.37 -9.13
C ALA A 25 14.48 9.22 -9.64
N LEU A 26 13.23 9.15 -9.15
CA LEU A 26 12.27 8.14 -9.57
C LEU A 26 11.82 8.30 -11.03
N ARG A 27 11.71 9.54 -11.54
CA ARG A 27 11.36 9.81 -12.95
C ARG A 27 12.38 9.28 -13.95
N GLY A 28 13.64 9.09 -13.54
CA GLY A 28 14.66 8.45 -14.35
C GLY A 28 14.48 6.94 -14.52
N LEU A 29 13.58 6.30 -13.76
CA LEU A 29 13.37 4.85 -13.78
C LEU A 29 12.32 4.42 -14.82
N THR A 30 12.41 3.17 -15.26
CA THR A 30 11.43 2.60 -16.19
C THR A 30 10.12 2.24 -15.46
N PRO A 31 8.96 2.19 -16.15
CA PRO A 31 7.70 1.80 -15.52
C PRO A 31 7.77 0.41 -14.89
N GLY A 32 8.46 -0.54 -15.54
CA GLY A 32 8.67 -1.88 -14.99
C GLY A 32 9.48 -1.87 -13.70
N THR A 33 10.51 -1.02 -13.62
CA THR A 33 11.30 -0.80 -12.40
C THR A 33 10.44 -0.22 -11.28
N LEU A 34 9.62 0.79 -11.57
CA LEU A 34 8.71 1.41 -10.60
C LEU A 34 7.70 0.39 -10.04
N VAL A 35 7.08 -0.41 -10.91
CA VAL A 35 6.12 -1.46 -10.51
C VAL A 35 6.80 -2.51 -9.62
N HIS A 36 8.01 -2.96 -9.98
CA HIS A 36 8.75 -3.92 -9.18
C HIS A 36 9.12 -3.38 -7.80
N GLU A 37 9.56 -2.11 -7.73
CA GLU A 37 9.87 -1.42 -6.49
C GLU A 37 8.63 -1.31 -5.58
N ILE A 38 7.48 -0.89 -6.14
CA ILE A 38 6.21 -0.80 -5.40
C ILE A 38 5.84 -2.16 -4.79
N LYS A 39 5.90 -3.25 -5.57
CA LYS A 39 5.61 -4.61 -5.06
C LYS A 39 6.54 -5.01 -3.94
N ARG A 40 7.85 -4.79 -4.10
CA ARG A 40 8.83 -5.13 -3.06
C ARG A 40 8.56 -4.37 -1.76
N LEU A 41 8.21 -3.09 -1.84
CA LEU A 41 7.89 -2.28 -0.67
C LEU A 41 6.57 -2.70 -0.01
N GLN A 42 5.54 -3.03 -0.79
CA GLN A 42 4.29 -3.60 -0.26
C GLN A 42 4.52 -4.93 0.47
N ASP A 43 5.33 -5.82 -0.10
CA ASP A 43 5.71 -7.09 0.55
C ASP A 43 6.49 -6.84 1.85
N SER A 44 7.36 -5.83 1.87
CA SER A 44 8.09 -5.42 3.07
C SER A 44 7.14 -4.90 4.15
N VAL A 45 6.20 -4.03 3.80
CA VAL A 45 5.18 -3.51 4.72
C VAL A 45 4.34 -4.64 5.30
N ALA A 46 3.88 -5.58 4.47
CA ALA A 46 3.10 -6.73 4.93
C ALA A 46 3.87 -7.58 5.95
N ARG A 47 5.17 -7.83 5.72
CA ARG A 47 6.03 -8.55 6.67
C ARG A 47 6.26 -7.79 7.97
N LEU A 48 6.44 -6.47 7.92
CA LEU A 48 6.59 -5.64 9.12
C LEU A 48 5.29 -5.61 9.95
N GLN A 49 4.13 -5.53 9.29
CA GLN A 49 2.83 -5.60 9.95
C GLN A 49 2.59 -6.96 10.61
N ASP A 50 2.96 -8.04 9.93
CA ASP A 50 2.88 -9.38 10.50
C ASP A 50 3.83 -9.55 11.68
N SER A 51 5.07 -9.06 11.57
CA SER A 51 6.03 -9.05 12.68
C SER A 51 5.48 -8.30 13.89
N ASN A 52 4.85 -7.13 13.71
CA ASN A 52 4.26 -6.38 14.81
C ASN A 52 3.13 -7.15 15.49
N ARG A 53 2.26 -7.80 14.70
CA ARG A 53 1.20 -8.66 15.23
C ARG A 53 1.76 -9.80 16.07
N GLN A 54 2.83 -10.45 15.61
CA GLN A 54 3.49 -11.53 16.34
C GLN A 54 4.11 -11.05 17.65
N ILE A 55 4.79 -9.88 17.64
CA ILE A 55 5.37 -9.28 18.85
C ILE A 55 4.26 -8.92 19.84
N GLU A 56 3.19 -8.28 19.39
CA GLU A 56 2.05 -7.92 20.25
C GLU A 56 1.38 -9.16 20.84
N GLN A 57 1.20 -10.22 20.06
CA GLN A 57 0.68 -11.49 20.54
C GLN A 57 1.59 -12.10 21.61
N PHE A 58 2.89 -12.14 21.35
CA PHE A 58 3.88 -12.66 22.30
C PHE A 58 3.90 -11.87 23.61
N VAL A 59 3.85 -10.53 23.54
CA VAL A 59 3.77 -9.65 24.71
C VAL A 59 2.45 -9.85 25.47
N ASN A 60 1.34 -10.09 24.79
CA ASN A 60 0.06 -10.34 25.45
C ASN A 60 0.01 -11.72 26.12
N GLU A 61 0.58 -12.74 25.51
CA GLU A 61 0.58 -14.12 26.02
C GLU A 61 1.61 -14.35 27.13
N THR A 62 2.81 -13.79 26.96
CA THR A 62 3.99 -14.06 27.83
C THR A 62 4.40 -12.84 28.66
N GLY A 63 3.71 -11.70 28.51
CA GLY A 63 4.06 -10.42 29.14
C GLY A 63 4.11 -10.43 30.66
N ASN A 64 3.46 -11.39 31.31
CA ASN A 64 3.52 -11.52 32.77
C ASN A 64 4.80 -12.23 33.26
N GLU A 65 5.47 -12.97 32.39
CA GLU A 65 6.73 -13.67 32.69
C GLU A 65 7.96 -12.82 32.32
N LEU A 66 7.74 -11.79 31.49
CA LEU A 66 8.75 -10.84 31.07
C LEU A 66 8.91 -9.73 32.09
N ASP A 67 10.15 -9.25 32.24
CA ASP A 67 10.40 -8.06 33.03
C ASP A 67 9.91 -6.80 32.29
N GLU A 68 9.86 -5.68 33.03
CA GLU A 68 9.40 -4.41 32.46
C GLU A 68 10.34 -3.87 31.37
N HIS A 69 11.61 -4.27 31.39
CA HIS A 69 12.60 -3.84 30.41
C HIS A 69 12.34 -4.53 29.07
N ASP A 70 12.22 -5.85 29.06
CA ASP A 70 11.94 -6.68 27.88
C ASP A 70 10.60 -6.30 27.24
N ARG A 71 9.57 -6.05 28.04
CA ARG A 71 8.27 -5.57 27.53
C ARG A 71 8.38 -4.23 26.82
N ASN A 72 9.15 -3.30 27.38
CA ASN A 72 9.34 -1.98 26.79
C ASN A 72 10.21 -2.05 25.53
N GLU A 73 11.23 -2.91 25.51
CA GLU A 73 12.04 -3.13 24.31
C GLU A 73 11.19 -3.67 23.15
N MET A 74 10.31 -4.64 23.42
CA MET A 74 9.41 -5.17 22.39
C MET A 74 8.38 -4.14 21.90
N ARG A 75 7.86 -3.29 22.78
CA ARG A 75 7.00 -2.16 22.38
C ARG A 75 7.75 -1.13 21.54
N ASN A 76 9.01 -0.85 21.86
CA ASN A 76 9.85 0.04 21.07
C ASN A 76 10.12 -0.57 19.68
N ALA A 77 10.39 -1.87 19.59
CA ALA A 77 10.53 -2.56 18.31
C ALA A 77 9.27 -2.46 17.43
N CYS A 78 8.07 -2.62 18.00
CA CYS A 78 6.82 -2.37 17.27
C CYS A 78 6.72 -0.92 16.77
N THR A 79 7.10 0.04 17.61
CA THR A 79 7.06 1.48 17.28
C THR A 79 8.02 1.81 16.14
N ASP A 80 9.24 1.28 16.17
CA ASP A 80 10.25 1.47 15.12
C ASP A 80 9.80 0.85 13.79
N ASN A 81 9.15 -0.31 13.86
CA ASN A 81 8.56 -0.95 12.69
C ASN A 81 7.42 -0.12 12.09
N VAL A 82 6.54 0.46 12.93
CA VAL A 82 5.48 1.38 12.46
C VAL A 82 6.07 2.61 11.78
N ALA A 83 7.11 3.21 12.36
CA ALA A 83 7.81 4.33 11.72
C ALA A 83 8.43 3.94 10.37
N THR A 84 8.97 2.72 10.27
CA THR A 84 9.52 2.17 9.02
C THR A 84 8.43 1.93 7.98
N ILE A 85 7.28 1.38 8.37
CA ILE A 85 6.11 1.21 7.51
C ILE A 85 5.65 2.56 6.95
N GLY A 86 5.58 3.60 7.78
CA GLY A 86 5.23 4.95 7.35
C GLY A 86 6.16 5.46 6.24
N LYS A 87 7.47 5.40 6.46
CA LYS A 87 8.48 5.80 5.46
C LYS A 87 8.37 5.00 4.16
N GLN A 88 8.13 3.69 4.24
CA GLN A 88 7.97 2.84 3.06
C GLN A 88 6.70 3.20 2.30
N ASN A 89 5.59 3.48 2.98
CA ASN A 89 4.34 3.92 2.36
C ASN A 89 4.49 5.28 1.66
N ASP A 90 5.20 6.24 2.25
CA ASP A 90 5.48 7.54 1.62
C ASP A 90 6.26 7.38 0.30
N VAL A 91 7.21 6.43 0.25
CA VAL A 91 7.95 6.12 -0.97
C VAL A 91 7.07 5.41 -1.99
N VAL A 92 6.23 4.46 -1.56
CA VAL A 92 5.26 3.81 -2.44
C VAL A 92 4.33 4.84 -3.09
N GLU A 93 3.85 5.83 -2.34
CA GLU A 93 3.03 6.91 -2.87
C GLU A 93 3.75 7.70 -3.97
N LYS A 94 4.99 8.13 -3.71
CA LYS A 94 5.81 8.83 -4.73
C LYS A 94 6.04 7.97 -5.99
N LEU A 95 6.28 6.67 -5.81
CA LEU A 95 6.46 5.74 -6.93
C LEU A 95 5.17 5.60 -7.76
N PHE A 96 4.02 5.58 -7.10
CA PHE A 96 2.71 5.57 -7.77
C PHE A 96 2.46 6.84 -8.57
N ASP A 97 2.72 8.01 -7.98
CA ASP A 97 2.51 9.29 -8.66
C ASP A 97 3.38 9.39 -9.93
N VAL A 98 4.65 8.99 -9.83
CA VAL A 98 5.58 8.95 -10.99
C VAL A 98 5.15 7.90 -12.02
N LEU A 99 4.66 6.74 -11.59
CA LEU A 99 4.16 5.70 -12.49
C LEU A 99 2.92 6.18 -13.24
N GLN A 100 2.00 6.88 -12.56
CA GLN A 100 0.81 7.47 -13.16
C GLN A 100 1.17 8.57 -14.15
N GLU A 101 2.05 9.51 -13.77
CA GLU A 101 2.59 10.55 -14.67
C GLU A 101 3.17 9.94 -15.95
N LYS A 102 3.95 8.87 -15.80
CA LYS A 102 4.68 8.25 -16.91
C LYS A 102 3.82 7.38 -17.82
N THR A 103 2.77 6.76 -17.28
CA THR A 103 1.91 5.84 -18.03
C THR A 103 0.63 6.50 -18.52
N GLY A 104 0.21 7.62 -17.93
CA GLY A 104 -1.05 8.31 -18.21
C GLY A 104 -2.30 7.50 -17.82
N HIS A 105 -2.15 6.39 -17.11
CA HIS A 105 -3.26 5.55 -16.68
C HIS A 105 -3.73 6.00 -15.29
N GLU A 106 -4.96 6.50 -15.19
CA GLU A 106 -5.56 6.82 -13.89
C GLU A 106 -5.79 5.56 -13.04
N ASP A 107 -5.93 4.40 -13.70
CA ASP A 107 -6.12 3.10 -13.06
C ASP A 107 -4.83 2.25 -12.97
N THR A 108 -3.72 2.87 -12.59
CA THR A 108 -2.43 2.16 -12.38
C THR A 108 -2.55 1.06 -11.32
N GLN A 109 -3.47 1.20 -10.35
CA GLN A 109 -3.71 0.20 -9.32
C GLN A 109 -4.27 -1.10 -9.89
N ALA A 110 -5.39 -1.06 -10.64
CA ALA A 110 -5.94 -2.28 -11.22
C ALA A 110 -5.08 -2.80 -12.37
N HIS A 111 -4.47 -1.91 -13.16
CA HIS A 111 -3.65 -2.30 -14.30
C HIS A 111 -2.40 -3.11 -13.90
N TYR A 112 -1.78 -2.79 -12.76
CA TYR A 112 -0.57 -3.47 -12.29
C TYR A 112 -0.78 -4.37 -11.07
N GLY A 113 -2.01 -4.43 -10.55
CA GLY A 113 -2.36 -5.17 -9.33
C GLY A 113 -1.65 -4.64 -8.09
N LEU A 114 -1.58 -3.31 -7.95
CA LEU A 114 -0.87 -2.62 -6.87
C LEU A 114 -1.87 -1.93 -5.94
N THR A 115 -1.56 -1.88 -4.65
CA THR A 115 -2.38 -1.16 -3.65
C THR A 115 -1.74 0.17 -3.30
N ARG A 116 -2.41 1.30 -3.58
CA ARG A 116 -1.92 2.59 -3.09
C ARG A 116 -2.14 2.64 -1.57
N PRO A 117 -1.12 3.00 -0.77
CA PRO A 117 -1.34 3.29 0.64
C PRO A 117 -2.28 4.47 0.72
N THR A 118 -3.54 4.24 1.12
CA THR A 118 -4.46 5.32 1.44
C THR A 118 -3.98 5.94 2.74
N GLN A 119 -3.33 7.10 2.63
CA GLN A 119 -3.23 8.04 3.75
C GLN A 119 -4.67 8.31 4.18
N THR A 120 -5.03 7.89 5.39
CA THR A 120 -6.37 7.85 5.99
C THR A 120 -7.37 8.78 5.31
N ALA A 121 -8.16 8.26 4.37
CA ALA A 121 -9.34 8.95 3.87
C ALA A 121 -10.55 8.36 4.61
N GLU A 122 -10.97 9.04 5.68
CA GLU A 122 -12.38 9.14 6.01
C GLU A 122 -13.14 9.62 4.77
N THR A 123 -13.54 8.70 3.90
CA THR A 123 -14.69 8.91 3.01
C THR A 123 -15.24 7.56 2.55
N ALA A 124 -15.80 6.81 3.50
CA ALA A 124 -16.94 5.98 3.16
C ALA A 124 -18.12 6.94 2.90
N THR A 125 -18.18 7.51 1.69
CA THR A 125 -19.45 8.00 1.16
C THR A 125 -20.20 6.77 0.62
N PRO A 126 -21.27 6.29 1.28
CA PRO A 126 -22.22 5.48 0.57
C PRO A 126 -22.85 6.40 -0.47
N THR A 127 -22.63 6.12 -1.75
CA THR A 127 -23.44 6.68 -2.82
C THR A 127 -24.86 6.18 -2.61
N THR A 128 -25.64 6.92 -1.83
CA THR A 128 -27.09 6.80 -1.79
C THR A 128 -27.55 7.18 -3.18
N HIS A 129 -27.78 6.17 -4.02
CA HIS A 129 -28.54 6.35 -5.25
C HIS A 129 -29.95 6.77 -4.82
N THR A 130 -30.17 8.08 -4.89
CA THR A 130 -31.48 8.71 -4.92
C THR A 130 -32.19 8.21 -6.16
N ASP A 131 -32.94 7.12 -6.04
CA ASP A 131 -33.98 6.79 -7.00
C ASP A 131 -35.27 7.46 -6.51
N GLY A 132 -35.51 8.66 -7.04
CA GLY A 132 -36.70 9.43 -6.73
C GLY A 132 -37.94 8.71 -7.26
N PRO A 133 -39.08 8.72 -6.55
CA PRO A 133 -40.32 8.23 -7.11
C PRO A 133 -40.85 9.31 -8.06
N THR A 134 -40.48 9.22 -9.34
CA THR A 134 -41.18 9.97 -10.38
C THR A 134 -42.60 9.42 -10.46
N ALA A 135 -43.55 10.25 -10.04
CA ALA A 135 -44.95 10.10 -10.31
C ALA A 135 -45.18 10.02 -11.83
N MET A 136 -45.71 8.89 -12.30
CA MET A 136 -46.46 8.84 -13.55
C MET A 136 -47.80 8.17 -13.27
N GLN A 137 -48.79 9.04 -13.14
CA GLN A 137 -50.20 8.76 -13.22
C GLN A 137 -50.54 8.57 -14.70
N GLU A 138 -50.90 7.35 -15.11
CA GLU A 138 -51.68 7.12 -16.33
C GLU A 138 -52.70 6.00 -16.08
N ASP A 139 -53.98 6.40 -16.18
CA ASP A 139 -55.17 5.57 -16.32
C ASP A 139 -55.02 4.56 -17.48
N SER A 140 -55.46 3.31 -17.28
CA SER A 140 -56.14 2.54 -18.32
C SER A 140 -56.87 1.32 -17.77
N GLU A 141 -58.16 1.28 -18.09
CA GLU A 141 -59.15 0.25 -17.84
C GLU A 141 -58.79 -1.12 -18.42
N GLY A 142 -59.27 -2.22 -17.81
CA GLY A 142 -59.23 -3.54 -18.47
C GLY A 142 -59.51 -4.76 -17.59
N VAL A 143 -60.78 -5.18 -17.58
CA VAL A 143 -61.33 -6.51 -17.23
C VAL A 143 -60.37 -7.68 -17.47
N PHE A 144 -60.32 -8.70 -16.58
CA PHE A 144 -60.34 -10.11 -16.98
C PHE A 144 -60.70 -11.06 -15.81
N LEU A 145 -61.85 -11.74 -16.03
CA LEU A 145 -62.39 -13.04 -15.53
C LEU A 145 -62.27 -13.43 -14.04
#